data_AF-A0A6V7LU12-F1
#
_entry.id   AF-A0A6V7LU12-F1
#
_cell.length_a   1.000
_cell.length_b   1.000
_cell.length_c   1.000
_cell.angle_alpha   90.00
_cell.angle_beta   90.00
_cell.angle_gamma   90.00
#
_symmetry.space_group_name_H-M   'P 1'
#
loop_
_entity.id
_entity.type
_entity.pdbx_description
1 polymer ?
#
loop_
_entity_poly.entity_id
_entity_poly.type
_entity_poly.pdbx_seq_one_letter_code
_entity_poly.pdbx_strand_id
1 'polypeptide(L)' 'MLDEVMDNFFKIEKIGEGTYGVVYKAKDKVTGQLVALKRIRLET' A
#
# COMPACT_ATOMS: atom_id res chain seq x y z
N MET A 1 -9.57 -8.90 -6.89
CA MET A 1 -8.21 -9.26 -7.36
C MET A 1 -7.13 -8.31 -6.85
N LEU A 2 -7.26 -6.97 -6.93
CA LEU A 2 -6.29 -6.06 -6.27
C LEU A 2 -6.43 -6.01 -4.74
N ASP A 3 -7.63 -6.25 -4.21
CA ASP A 3 -7.86 -6.27 -2.75
C ASP A 3 -7.22 -7.49 -2.06
N GLU A 4 -7.03 -8.61 -2.77
CA GLU A 4 -6.38 -9.81 -2.21
C GLU A 4 -4.90 -9.57 -1.87
N VAL A 5 -4.22 -8.71 -2.64
CA VAL A 5 -2.82 -8.35 -2.33
C VAL A 5 -2.77 -7.53 -1.04
N MET A 6 -3.77 -6.67 -0.80
CA MET A 6 -3.85 -5.84 0.40
C MET A 6 -4.18 -6.65 1.67
N ASP A 7 -4.84 -7.80 1.53
CA ASP A 7 -5.16 -8.66 2.67
C ASP A 7 -3.93 -9.22 3.38
N ASN A 8 -2.78 -9.30 2.70
CA ASN A 8 -1.51 -9.73 3.31
C ASN A 8 -0.79 -8.61 4.08
N PHE A 9 -1.31 -7.38 4.08
CA PHE A 9 -0.67 -6.24 4.73
C PHE A 9 -1.60 -5.53 5.73
N PHE A 10 -1.09 -5.24 6.92
CA PHE A 10 -1.74 -4.29 7.82
C PHE A 10 -1.36 -2.87 7.42
N LYS A 11 -2.31 -2.18 6.79
CA LYS A 11 -2.16 -0.77 6.44
C LYS A 11 -2.14 0.08 7.71
N ILE A 12 -1.12 0.90 7.88
CA ILE A 12 -0.91 1.72 9.09
C ILE A 12 -1.38 3.15 8.82
N GLU A 13 -0.69 3.86 7.93
CA GLU A 13 -0.95 5.27 7.66
C GLU A 13 -0.58 5.64 6.23
N LYS A 14 -1.14 6.75 5.74
CA LYS A 14 -0.71 7.36 4.48
C LYS A 14 0.57 8.15 4.73
N ILE A 15 1.60 7.90 3.94
CA ILE A 15 2.91 8.57 4.08
C ILE A 15 3.26 9.47 2.90
N GLY A 16 2.49 9.42 1.81
CA GLY A 16 2.71 10.32 0.68
C GLY A 16 1.62 10.25 -0.38
N GLU A 17 1.50 11.31 -1.17
CA GLU A 17 0.66 11.38 -2.36
C GLU A 17 1.41 12.15 -3.44
N GLY A 18 1.33 11.66 -4.67
CA GLY A 18 1.81 12.35 -5.85
C GLY A 18 0.85 12.15 -7.01
N THR A 19 1.19 12.70 -8.18
CA THR A 19 0.34 12.68 -9.38
C THR A 19 -0.17 11.28 -9.71
N TYR A 20 0.69 10.27 -9.60
CA TYR A 20 0.36 8.89 -9.97
C TYR A 20 -0.26 8.05 -8.84
N GLY A 21 -0.60 8.65 -7.70
CA GLY A 21 -1.31 7.95 -6.62
C GLY A 21 -0.70 8.10 -5.22
N VAL A 22 -1.01 7.14 -4.35
CA VAL A 22 -0.83 7.26 -2.90
C VAL A 22 0.10 6.19 -2.35
N VAL A 23 0.99 6.58 -1.43
CA VAL A 23 1.89 5.68 -0.72
C VAL A 23 1.43 5.52 0.73
N TYR A 24 1.35 4.27 1.18
CA TYR A 24 0.98 3.91 2.54
C TYR A 24 2.12 3.15 3.21
N LYS A 25 2.31 3.39 4.50
CA LYS A 25 3.11 2.51 5.36
C LYS A 25 2.23 1.34 5.75
N ALA A 26 2.77 0.14 5.68
CA ALA A 26 2.10 -1.08 6.08
C ALA A 26 3.06 -2.06 6.75
N LYS A 27 2.51 -3.06 7.42
CA LYS A 27 3.25 -4.20 7.97
C LYS A 27 2.84 -5.45 7.21
N ASP A 28 3.81 -6.15 6.64
CA ASP A 28 3.60 -7.47 6.06
C ASP A 28 3.17 -8.46 7.17
N LYS A 29 2.04 -9.15 6.97
CA LYS A 29 1.49 -10.10 7.94
C LYS A 29 2.31 -11.38 8.06
N VAL A 30 3.03 -11.77 7.01
CA VAL A 30 3.84 -12.99 6.94
C VAL A 30 5.22 -12.74 7.53
N THR A 31 5.90 -11.70 7.06
CA THR A 31 7.30 -11.44 7.47
C THR A 31 7.40 -10.52 8.69
N GLY A 32 6.34 -9.79 9.02
CA GLY A 32 6.35 -8.79 10.08
C GLY A 32 7.10 -7.51 9.72
N GLN A 33 7.63 -7.39 8.50
CA GLN A 33 8.43 -6.24 8.09
C GLN A 33 7.56 -5.01 7.80
N LEU A 34 8.12 -3.83 8.08
CA LEU A 34 7.52 -2.56 7.67
C LEU A 34 7.86 -2.30 6.20
N VAL A 35 6.83 -2.03 5.40
CA VAL A 35 6.93 -1.82 3.95
C VAL A 35 6.15 -0.57 3.52
N ALA A 36 6.48 -0.05 2.34
CA ALA A 36 5.72 1.00 1.68
C ALA A 36 4.91 0.41 0.52
N LEU A 37 3.60 0.62 0.52
CA LEU A 37 2.68 0.19 -0.53
C LEU A 37 2.27 1.38 -1.39
N LYS A 38 2.58 1.35 -2.69
CA LYS A 38 2.19 2.39 -3.64
C LYS A 38 0.96 1.96 -4.43
N ARG A 39 -0.18 2.62 -4.18
CA ARG A 39 -1.41 2.44 -4.94
C ARG A 39 -1.40 3.42 -6.11
N ILE A 40 -1.26 2.89 -7.32
CA ILE A 40 -1.26 3.68 -8.56
C ILE A 40 -2.71 4.07 -8.91
N ARG A 41 -2.92 5.35 -9.23
CA ARG A 41 -4.13 5.84 -9.90
C ARG A 41 -3.82 5.85 -11.39
N LEU A 42 -4.47 4.97 -12.14
CA LEU A 42 -4.47 5.07 -13.59
C LEU A 42 -5.61 6.04 -13.94
N GLU A 43 -5.26 7.29 -14.20
CA GLU A 43 -6.14 8.22 -14.90
C GLU A 43 -6.07 7.87 -16.40
N THR A 44 -7.23 7.63 -17.00
CA THR A 44 -7.38 7.28 -18.42
C THR A 44 -7.24 8.52 -19.30
#